data_AF-R6LX24-F1
#
_entry.id   AF-R6LX24-F1
#
_cell.length_a   1.000
_cell.length_b   1.000
_cell.length_c   1.000
_cell.angle_alpha   90.00
_cell.angle_beta   90.00
_cell.angle_gamma   90.00
#
_symmetry.space_group_name_H-M   'P 1'
#
loop_
_entity.id
_entity.type
_entity.pdbx_description
1 polymer ?
#
loop_
_entity_poly.entity_id
_entity_poly.type
_entity_poly.pdbx_seq_one_letter_code
_entity_poly.pdbx_strand_id
1 'polypeptide(L)'
;MQDYVQSFDIARLVDGLYRIVQENEEVCRVLLFGRRSTELIHRMIAYAHDLSISAWQRTLKNASADELEMLYLCLSNGLLSVVLDGYDRFDRQGVIHFVERMYLQAITPFLTEVPPQLRHGPA
;
A
#
# COMPACT_ATOMS: atom_id res chain seq x y z
N MET A 1 20.21 13.90 -13.58
CA MET A 1 20.51 12.59 -12.96
C MET A 1 19.47 12.37 -11.86
N GLN A 2 18.25 11.97 -12.22
CA GLN A 2 17.20 11.73 -11.24
C GLN A 2 16.16 10.75 -11.81
N ASP A 3 16.63 9.63 -12.33
CA ASP A 3 15.79 8.44 -12.53
C ASP A 3 15.76 7.68 -11.21
N TYR A 4 15.11 8.29 -10.21
CA TYR A 4 14.66 7.54 -9.05
C TYR A 4 13.51 6.68 -9.54
N VAL A 5 13.71 5.36 -9.47
CA VAL A 5 12.67 4.34 -9.46
C VAL A 5 11.38 5.00 -8.99
N GLN A 6 10.36 5.03 -9.85
CA GLN A 6 9.01 5.44 -9.48
C GLN A 6 8.50 4.45 -8.43
N SER A 7 9.02 4.62 -7.21
CA SER A 7 8.42 4.19 -5.98
C SER A 7 7.03 4.77 -6.05
N PHE A 8 6.08 3.87 -6.18
CA PHE A 8 4.67 4.11 -5.99
C PHE A 8 4.53 5.15 -4.89
N ASP A 9 4.07 6.37 -5.22
CA ASP A 9 4.06 7.49 -4.28
C ASP A 9 2.89 7.24 -3.30
N ILE A 10 3.15 6.37 -2.33
CA ILE A 10 2.19 5.89 -1.33
C ILE A 10 1.60 7.09 -0.58
N ALA A 11 2.44 8.10 -0.32
CA ALA A 11 1.99 9.37 0.26
C ALA A 11 0.93 10.03 -0.62
N ARG A 12 1.17 10.21 -1.93
CA ARG A 12 0.15 10.73 -2.86
C ARG A 12 -1.08 9.84 -3.00
N LEU A 13 -0.93 8.52 -2.98
CA LEU A 13 -2.05 7.60 -3.10
C LEU A 13 -2.97 7.67 -1.88
N VAL A 14 -2.39 7.62 -0.67
CA VAL A 14 -3.15 7.76 0.58
C VAL A 14 -3.69 9.19 0.71
N ASP A 15 -2.94 10.21 0.30
CA ASP A 15 -3.40 11.59 0.31
C ASP A 15 -4.64 11.76 -0.60
N GLY A 16 -4.57 11.22 -1.83
CA GLY A 16 -5.70 11.20 -2.76
C GLY A 16 -6.91 10.43 -2.24
N LEU A 17 -6.71 9.28 -1.58
CA LEU A 17 -7.80 8.51 -0.96
C LEU A 17 -8.50 9.31 0.13
N TYR A 18 -7.75 9.87 1.08
CA TYR A 18 -8.32 10.68 2.15
C TYR A 18 -9.05 11.91 1.61
N ARG A 19 -8.53 12.55 0.56
CA ARG A 19 -9.21 13.69 -0.07
C ARG A 19 -10.55 13.30 -0.69
N ILE A 20 -10.61 12.18 -1.41
CA ILE A 20 -11.88 11.69 -1.99
C ILE A 20 -12.87 11.35 -0.87
N VAL A 21 -12.41 10.72 0.21
CA VAL A 21 -13.26 10.41 1.37
C VAL A 21 -13.76 11.69 2.03
N GLN A 22 -12.92 12.69 2.21
CA GLN A 22 -13.29 13.97 2.83
C GLN A 22 -14.24 14.81 1.95
N GLU A 23 -14.01 14.86 0.63
CA GLU A 23 -14.88 15.57 -0.32
C GLU A 23 -16.27 14.93 -0.45
N ASN A 24 -16.39 13.64 -0.11
CA ASN A 24 -17.62 12.88 -0.22
C ASN A 24 -18.04 12.26 1.12
N GLU A 25 -17.67 12.89 2.24
CA GLU A 25 -17.67 12.31 3.60
C GLU A 25 -18.91 11.47 3.92
N GLU A 26 -20.12 12.00 3.77
CA GLU A 26 -21.35 11.24 4.06
C GLU A 26 -21.56 10.03 3.14
N VAL A 27 -21.21 10.15 1.86
CA VAL A 27 -21.35 9.09 0.85
C VAL A 27 -20.25 8.06 1.00
N CYS A 28 -19.00 8.49 1.16
CA CYS A 28 -17.85 7.62 1.38
C CYS A 28 -17.92 6.95 2.75
N ARG A 29 -18.48 7.58 3.78
CA ARG A 29 -18.69 6.95 5.09
C ARG A 29 -19.72 5.84 5.00
N VAL A 30 -20.87 6.08 4.36
CA VAL A 30 -21.90 5.04 4.17
C VAL A 30 -21.42 3.93 3.24
N LEU A 31 -20.68 4.28 2.18
CA LEU A 31 -20.09 3.30 1.30
C LEU A 31 -19.02 2.53 2.06
N LEU A 32 -17.87 3.13 2.43
CA LEU A 32 -16.70 2.50 3.05
C LEU A 32 -16.99 1.74 4.35
N PHE A 33 -17.89 2.22 5.21
CA PHE A 33 -18.25 1.54 6.46
C PHE A 33 -19.53 0.70 6.37
N GLY A 34 -20.19 0.64 5.20
CA GLY A 34 -21.36 -0.19 4.95
C GLY A 34 -21.01 -1.51 4.26
N ARG A 35 -21.83 -2.57 4.43
CA ARG A 35 -21.60 -3.91 3.82
C ARG A 35 -21.41 -3.91 2.28
N ARG A 36 -21.77 -2.83 1.58
CA ARG A 36 -21.59 -2.69 0.12
C ARG A 36 -20.21 -2.18 -0.29
N SER A 37 -19.42 -1.53 0.59
CA SER A 37 -18.03 -1.17 0.25
C SER A 37 -17.11 -2.35 0.21
N THR A 38 -17.31 -3.35 1.07
CA THR A 38 -16.35 -4.44 1.20
C THR A 38 -16.15 -5.11 -0.16
N GLU A 39 -17.23 -5.26 -0.94
CA GLU A 39 -17.17 -5.78 -2.30
C GLU A 39 -16.51 -4.80 -3.30
N LEU A 40 -16.78 -3.50 -3.20
CA LEU A 40 -16.13 -2.47 -4.04
C LEU A 40 -14.62 -2.40 -3.78
N ILE A 41 -14.23 -2.50 -2.51
CA ILE A 41 -12.85 -2.54 -2.05
C ILE A 41 -12.16 -3.80 -2.56
N HIS A 42 -12.77 -4.99 -2.43
CA HIS A 42 -12.21 -6.22 -3.01
C HIS A 42 -12.05 -6.11 -4.53
N ARG A 43 -12.95 -5.44 -5.24
CA ARG A 43 -12.79 -5.17 -6.69
C ARG A 43 -11.65 -4.21 -6.97
N MET A 44 -11.44 -3.19 -6.15
CA MET A 44 -10.28 -2.28 -6.28
C MET A 44 -8.95 -3.02 -6.04
N ILE A 45 -8.90 -3.92 -5.05
CA ILE A 45 -7.76 -4.82 -4.84
C ILE A 45 -7.57 -5.72 -6.05
N ALA A 46 -8.61 -6.35 -6.57
CA ALA A 46 -8.49 -7.22 -7.74
C ALA A 46 -8.04 -6.43 -8.98
N TYR A 47 -8.50 -5.19 -9.15
CA TYR A 47 -8.11 -4.34 -10.28
C TYR A 47 -6.65 -3.91 -10.21
N ALA A 48 -6.13 -3.61 -9.02
CA ALA A 48 -4.74 -3.21 -8.83
C ALA A 48 -3.75 -4.39 -8.93
N HIS A 49 -4.24 -5.64 -8.96
CA HIS A 49 -3.44 -6.85 -8.89
C HIS A 49 -2.39 -6.92 -9.99
N ASP A 50 -2.83 -7.02 -11.25
CA ASP A 50 -1.93 -7.28 -12.37
C ASP A 50 -0.93 -6.14 -12.59
N LEU A 51 -1.34 -4.90 -12.31
CA LEU A 51 -0.50 -3.72 -12.33
C LEU A 51 0.60 -3.79 -11.26
N SER A 52 0.24 -4.17 -10.04
CA SER A 52 1.17 -4.27 -8.91
C SER A 52 2.16 -5.41 -9.10
N ILE A 53 1.68 -6.60 -9.49
CA ILE A 53 2.52 -7.76 -9.79
C ILE A 53 3.48 -7.44 -10.94
N SER A 54 2.99 -6.84 -12.02
CA SER A 54 3.84 -6.45 -13.16
C SER A 54 4.92 -5.44 -12.77
N ALA A 55 4.61 -4.50 -11.87
CA ALA A 55 5.58 -3.55 -11.34
C ALA A 55 6.61 -4.25 -10.45
N TRP A 56 6.17 -5.10 -9.53
CA TRP A 56 7.06 -5.82 -8.63
C TRP A 56 7.94 -6.84 -9.32
N GLN A 57 7.50 -7.50 -10.39
CA GLN A 57 8.38 -8.35 -11.22
C GLN A 57 9.56 -7.57 -11.82
N ARG A 58 9.41 -6.25 -12.02
CA ARG A 58 10.49 -5.39 -12.51
C ARG A 58 11.45 -4.96 -11.39
N THR A 59 10.98 -4.80 -10.16
CA THR A 59 11.76 -4.23 -9.05
C THR A 59 12.24 -5.25 -8.02
N LEU A 60 11.45 -6.30 -7.73
CA LEU A 60 11.70 -7.33 -6.72
C LEU A 60 12.29 -8.59 -7.39
N LYS A 61 13.51 -8.47 -7.91
CA LYS A 61 14.15 -9.51 -8.72
C LYS A 61 14.45 -10.81 -7.97
N ASN A 62 14.48 -10.77 -6.64
CA ASN A 62 14.75 -11.93 -5.80
C ASN A 62 13.47 -12.64 -5.31
N ALA A 63 12.28 -12.15 -5.69
CA ALA A 63 11.02 -12.82 -5.36
C ALA A 63 10.60 -13.78 -6.49
N SER A 64 10.17 -14.98 -6.10
CA SER A 64 9.44 -15.90 -6.98
C SER A 64 8.03 -15.38 -7.27
N ALA A 65 7.38 -15.96 -8.30
CA ALA A 65 6.00 -15.62 -8.62
C ALA A 65 5.06 -15.87 -7.42
N ASP A 66 5.21 -17.00 -6.73
CA ASP A 66 4.41 -17.34 -5.54
C ASP A 66 4.65 -16.35 -4.40
N GLU A 67 5.89 -15.90 -4.18
CA GLU A 67 6.20 -14.89 -3.16
C GLU A 67 5.59 -13.53 -3.51
N LEU A 68 5.58 -13.13 -4.79
CA LEU A 68 4.92 -11.90 -5.23
C LEU A 68 3.41 -11.94 -5.00
N GLU A 69 2.77 -13.07 -5.27
CA GLU A 69 1.35 -13.30 -5.01
C GLU A 69 1.05 -13.25 -3.50
N MET A 70 1.86 -13.94 -2.67
CA MET A 70 1.73 -13.90 -1.22
C MET A 70 1.93 -12.49 -0.65
N LEU A 71 2.93 -11.77 -1.17
CA LEU A 71 3.22 -10.38 -0.80
C LEU A 71 2.04 -9.48 -1.16
N TYR A 72 1.43 -9.69 -2.33
CA TYR A 72 0.27 -8.91 -2.77
C TYR A 72 -0.92 -9.16 -1.85
N LEU A 73 -1.29 -10.43 -1.64
CA LEU A 73 -2.39 -10.80 -0.75
C LEU A 73 -2.19 -10.27 0.67
N CYS A 74 -0.96 -10.30 1.20
CA CYS A 74 -0.66 -9.81 2.53
C CYS A 74 -0.79 -8.28 2.61
N LEU A 75 -0.10 -7.55 1.71
CA LEU A 75 -0.05 -6.10 1.75
C LEU A 75 -1.37 -5.46 1.34
N SER A 76 -2.03 -5.95 0.29
CA SER A 76 -3.27 -5.37 -0.20
C SER A 76 -4.40 -5.50 0.81
N ASN A 77 -4.50 -6.64 1.51
CA ASN A 77 -5.53 -6.85 2.52
C ASN A 77 -5.14 -6.17 3.84
N GLY A 78 -3.92 -6.37 4.31
CA GLY A 78 -3.47 -5.85 5.61
C GLY A 78 -3.40 -4.33 5.67
N LEU A 79 -2.77 -3.68 4.68
CA LEU A 79 -2.62 -2.22 4.67
C LEU A 79 -3.96 -1.52 4.46
N LEU A 80 -4.83 -2.12 3.67
CA LEU A 80 -6.17 -1.59 3.43
C LEU A 80 -7.06 -1.66 4.67
N SER A 81 -7.01 -2.77 5.43
CA SER A 81 -7.68 -2.85 6.74
C SER A 81 -7.21 -1.74 7.67
N VAL A 82 -5.89 -1.45 7.72
CA VAL A 82 -5.36 -0.35 8.53
C VAL A 82 -5.90 1.01 8.08
N VAL A 83 -5.98 1.27 6.77
CA VAL A 83 -6.50 2.54 6.23
C VAL A 83 -7.99 2.71 6.53
N LEU A 84 -8.79 1.66 6.39
CA LEU A 84 -10.23 1.73 6.58
C LEU A 84 -10.62 1.73 8.06
N ASP A 85 -10.16 0.74 8.82
CA ASP A 85 -10.49 0.61 10.24
C ASP A 85 -9.80 1.69 11.07
N GLY A 86 -8.71 2.25 10.56
CA GLY A 86 -7.94 3.32 11.20
C GLY A 86 -8.43 4.73 10.88
N TYR A 87 -9.29 4.92 9.88
CA TYR A 87 -9.64 6.25 9.35
C TYR A 87 -10.17 7.24 10.42
N ASP A 88 -11.11 6.80 11.26
CA ASP A 88 -11.67 7.63 12.36
C ASP A 88 -10.86 7.51 13.67
N ARG A 89 -9.84 6.66 13.72
CA ARG A 89 -9.12 6.27 14.95
C ARG A 89 -7.71 6.81 15.06
N PHE A 90 -7.02 6.97 13.94
CA PHE A 90 -5.61 7.35 13.88
C PHE A 90 -5.43 8.58 13.02
N ASP A 91 -4.38 9.35 13.30
CA ASP A 91 -4.06 10.50 12.48
C ASP A 91 -3.57 10.06 11.09
N ARG A 92 -3.97 10.82 10.07
CA ARG A 92 -3.67 10.52 8.66
C ARG A 92 -2.17 10.35 8.39
N GLN A 93 -1.32 11.20 8.99
CA GLN A 93 0.12 11.14 8.79
C GLN A 93 0.74 9.90 9.45
N GLY A 94 0.24 9.51 10.62
CA GLY A 94 0.58 8.28 11.32
C GLY A 94 0.23 7.03 10.51
N VAL A 95 -0.97 7.00 9.90
CA VAL A 95 -1.37 5.91 9.01
C VAL A 95 -0.48 5.84 7.78
N ILE A 96 -0.20 6.96 7.12
CA ILE A 96 0.70 7.03 5.95
C ILE A 96 2.08 6.48 6.32
N HIS A 97 2.67 6.99 7.39
CA HIS A 97 4.01 6.58 7.81
C HIS A 97 4.07 5.12 8.25
N PHE A 98 3.01 4.60 8.86
CA PHE A 98 2.92 3.19 9.21
C PHE A 98 2.85 2.29 7.97
N VAL A 99 1.96 2.62 7.02
CA VAL A 99 1.77 1.86 5.78
C VAL A 99 3.06 1.83 4.95
N GLU A 100 3.73 2.97 4.83
CA GLU A 100 5.01 3.07 4.11
C GLU A 100 6.09 2.21 4.76
N ARG A 101 6.23 2.25 6.10
CA ARG A 101 7.20 1.40 6.81
C ARG A 101 6.91 -0.08 6.62
N MET A 102 5.65 -0.50 6.74
CA MET A 102 5.24 -1.89 6.56
C MET A 102 5.52 -2.37 5.14
N TYR A 103 5.19 -1.54 4.13
CA TYR A 103 5.50 -1.83 2.74
C TYR A 103 7.01 -2.01 2.53
N LEU A 104 7.82 -1.05 2.97
CA LEU A 104 9.27 -1.09 2.81
C LEU A 104 9.89 -2.32 3.49
N GLN A 105 9.48 -2.62 4.72
CA GLN A 105 9.98 -3.81 5.44
C GLN A 105 9.64 -5.11 4.71
N ALA A 106 8.44 -5.21 4.16
CA ALA A 106 8.01 -6.42 3.45
C ALA A 106 8.74 -6.63 2.12
N ILE A 107 9.04 -5.56 1.37
CA ILE A 107 9.70 -5.69 0.06
C ILE A 107 11.23 -5.76 0.13
N THR A 108 11.84 -5.24 1.21
CA THR A 108 13.31 -5.13 1.36
C THR A 108 14.06 -6.42 1.09
N PRO A 109 13.63 -7.60 1.58
CA PRO A 109 14.33 -8.87 1.33
C PRO A 109 14.43 -9.23 -0.16
N PHE A 110 13.53 -8.71 -0.99
CA PHE A 110 13.39 -9.06 -2.40
C PHE A 110 14.06 -8.06 -3.35
N LEU A 111 14.57 -6.95 -2.82
CA LEU A 111 15.30 -5.94 -3.59
C LEU A 111 16.69 -6.43 -3.98
N THR A 112 17.11 -6.11 -5.21
CA THR A 112 18.46 -6.42 -5.74
C THR A 112 19.56 -5.60 -5.08
N GLU A 113 19.25 -4.37 -4.66
CA GLU A 113 20.12 -3.54 -3.82
C GLU A 113 19.30 -3.02 -2.64
N VAL A 114 19.74 -3.28 -1.41
CA VAL A 114 19.17 -2.67 -0.21
C VAL A 114 19.44 -1.16 -0.29
N PRO A 115 18.40 -0.30 -0.35
CA PRO A 115 18.57 1.14 -0.35
C PRO A 115 19.45 1.58 0.83
N PRO A 116 20.36 2.54 0.67
CA PRO A 116 21.27 2.96 1.75
C PRO A 116 20.56 3.38 3.04
N GLN A 117 19.29 3.76 2.96
CA GLN A 117 18.44 4.12 4.10
C GLN A 117 18.01 2.92 4.98
N LEU A 118 18.07 1.69 4.45
CA LEU A 118 17.74 0.44 5.15
C LEU A 118 18.98 -0.28 5.68
N ARG A 119 20.18 0.23 5.40
CA ARG A 119 21.45 -0.38 5.81
C ARG A 119 21.80 -0.13 7.27
N HIS A 120 21.06 0.76 7.95
CA HIS A 120 21.22 1.07 9.37
C HIS A 120 20.03 0.53 10.18
N GLY A 121 20.04 -0.79 10.44
CA GLY A 121 19.36 -1.35 11.61
C GLY A 121 20.17 -1.06 12.89
N PRO A 122 19.54 -1.06 14.08
CA PRO A 122 20.21 -0.60 15.30
C PRO A 122 21.38 -1.52 15.65
N ALA A 123 22.49 -0.91 16.08
CA ALA A 123 23.63 -1.59 16.68
C ALA A 123 23.24 -2.24 18.01
#